data_AF-A0A7X6ZSS6-F1
#
_entry.id   AF-A0A7X6ZSS6-F1
#
_cell.length_a   1.000
_cell.length_b   1.000
_cell.length_c   1.000
_cell.angle_alpha   90.00
_cell.angle_beta   90.00
_cell.angle_gamma   90.00
#
_symmetry.space_group_name_H-M   'P 1'
#
loop_
_entity.id
_entity.type
_entity.pdbx_description
1 polymer ?
#
loop_
_entity_poly.entity_id
_entity_poly.type
_entity_poly.pdbx_seq_one_letter_code
_entity_poly.pdbx_strand_id
1 'polypeptide(L)'
;MTNNNSGRFVQIHALVSYPPSNLNRDDMGRPKTAVMGGKQRLRISSQSIKRAWRESEYFSDALSGHVGYRTKLLGELVKRALVSGCTLSDAFIGLSNPVNPPMDEKTAIMWAHLIANVFAKVKTTDGLKSEQLVHVSHDEILTIDAYLAEIAKEGRAPVKDEPVKPLLCNPVTDVDIALFGRMIADSSKNSVEAAAQVAHPSTIHPVVVEDDYFTAVDDLNKSEEIAGAGHLGVSEYGAGVFYTYVCVNRELLIENLGG
;
A
#
# COMPACT_ATOMS: atom_id res chain seq x y z
N MET A 1 -7.43 -33.91 -20.31
CA MET A 1 -8.65 -33.40 -19.67
C MET A 1 -8.65 -33.85 -18.22
N THR A 2 -7.95 -33.11 -17.35
CA THR A 2 -7.98 -33.37 -15.91
C THR A 2 -9.13 -32.56 -15.32
N ASN A 3 -10.14 -33.27 -14.82
CA ASN A 3 -11.24 -32.73 -14.02
C ASN A 3 -10.66 -31.90 -12.86
N ASN A 4 -10.66 -30.57 -12.98
CA ASN A 4 -10.35 -29.70 -11.85
C ASN A 4 -11.65 -29.07 -11.36
N ASN A 5 -12.52 -29.91 -10.77
CA ASN A 5 -13.74 -29.48 -10.09
C ASN A 5 -13.38 -28.85 -8.72
N SER A 6 -12.43 -27.92 -8.73
CA SER A 6 -12.06 -27.13 -7.56
C SER A 6 -12.80 -25.81 -7.68
N GLY A 7 -13.65 -25.48 -6.70
CA GLY A 7 -14.55 -24.34 -6.79
C GLY A 7 -13.84 -23.05 -7.24
N ARG A 8 -14.44 -22.35 -8.21
CA ARG A 8 -13.90 -21.10 -8.78
C ARG A 8 -13.72 -20.01 -7.73
N PHE A 9 -14.60 -19.97 -6.74
CA PHE A 9 -14.60 -18.96 -5.69
C PHE A 9 -14.33 -19.58 -4.32
N VAL A 10 -13.40 -18.99 -3.57
CA VAL A 10 -13.22 -19.25 -2.13
C VAL A 10 -13.85 -18.13 -1.36
N GLN A 11 -14.86 -18.47 -0.55
CA GLN A 11 -15.56 -17.52 0.30
C GLN A 11 -15.13 -17.72 1.75
N ILE A 12 -14.69 -16.64 2.39
CA ILE A 12 -14.22 -16.62 3.77
C ILE A 12 -15.18 -15.75 4.57
N HIS A 13 -15.70 -16.33 5.64
CA HIS A 13 -16.61 -15.69 6.58
C HIS A 13 -15.99 -15.77 7.97
N ALA A 14 -15.85 -14.62 8.63
CA ALA A 14 -15.31 -14.57 9.99
C ALA A 14 -16.16 -13.66 10.87
N LEU A 15 -16.33 -14.08 12.13
CA LEU A 15 -16.89 -13.27 13.20
C LEU A 15 -15.79 -13.04 14.24
N VAL A 16 -15.46 -11.77 14.47
CA VAL A 16 -14.39 -11.39 15.40
C VAL A 16 -14.93 -10.39 16.41
N SER A 17 -14.77 -10.69 17.69
CA SER A 17 -15.15 -9.79 18.78
C SER A 17 -14.00 -8.85 19.10
N TYR A 18 -14.28 -7.54 19.13
CA TYR A 18 -13.34 -6.53 19.60
C TYR A 18 -13.89 -5.84 20.85
N PRO A 19 -13.07 -5.65 21.90
CA PRO A 19 -13.43 -4.84 23.07
C PRO A 19 -13.55 -3.35 22.68
N PRO A 20 -13.99 -2.47 23.61
CA PRO A 20 -14.05 -1.02 23.37
C PRO A 20 -12.75 -0.49 22.74
N SER A 21 -12.85 -0.05 21.49
CA SER A 21 -11.71 0.39 20.69
C SER A 21 -12.16 1.26 19.52
N ASN A 22 -11.21 2.00 18.93
CA ASN A 22 -11.44 2.82 17.74
C ASN A 22 -10.56 2.29 16.59
N LEU A 23 -10.92 1.10 16.09
CA LEU A 23 -10.15 0.34 15.09
C LEU A 23 -9.97 1.09 13.76
N ASN A 24 -10.95 1.89 13.36
CA ASN A 24 -10.88 2.68 12.14
C ASN A 24 -11.72 3.96 12.26
N ARG A 25 -11.04 5.11 12.22
CA ARG A 25 -11.63 6.44 12.43
C ARG A 25 -11.81 7.26 11.16
N ASP A 26 -12.74 8.21 11.19
CA ASP A 26 -12.90 9.27 10.19
C ASP A 26 -11.89 10.42 10.40
N ASP A 27 -12.03 11.48 9.62
CA ASP A 27 -11.21 12.69 9.66
C ASP A 27 -11.41 13.52 10.94
N MET A 28 -12.51 13.33 11.66
CA MET A 28 -12.81 13.94 12.95
C MET A 28 -12.38 13.07 14.14
N GLY A 29 -11.78 11.91 13.89
CA GLY A 29 -11.31 10.99 14.93
C GLY A 29 -12.37 9.98 15.41
N ARG A 30 -13.57 10.01 14.84
CA ARG A 30 -14.71 9.17 15.27
C ARG A 30 -14.69 7.78 14.64
N PRO A 31 -15.12 6.72 15.33
CA PRO A 31 -15.26 5.40 14.73
C PRO A 31 -16.12 5.45 13.47
N LYS A 32 -15.65 4.85 12.37
CA LYS A 32 -16.45 4.75 11.15
C LYS A 32 -17.67 3.89 11.40
N THR A 33 -18.81 4.37 10.90
CA THR A 33 -20.09 3.66 11.00
C THR A 33 -20.70 3.40 9.62
N ALA A 34 -21.75 2.58 9.60
CA ALA A 34 -22.65 2.42 8.46
C ALA A 34 -24.07 2.09 8.96
N VAL A 35 -25.07 2.43 8.16
CA VAL A 35 -26.47 2.06 8.41
C VAL A 35 -26.78 0.77 7.65
N MET A 36 -27.23 -0.27 8.37
CA MET A 36 -27.66 -1.53 7.77
C MET A 36 -28.86 -2.08 8.53
N GLY A 37 -29.94 -2.35 7.80
CA GLY A 37 -31.23 -2.73 8.39
C GLY A 37 -31.83 -1.63 9.27
N GLY A 38 -31.64 -0.36 8.90
CA GLY A 38 -32.15 0.81 9.63
C GLY A 38 -31.46 1.09 10.99
N LYS A 39 -30.36 0.38 11.30
CA LYS A 39 -29.59 0.55 12.54
C LYS A 39 -28.15 0.89 12.23
N GLN A 40 -27.56 1.75 13.07
CA GLN A 40 -26.15 2.09 13.02
C GLN A 40 -25.29 0.92 13.49
N ARG A 41 -24.20 0.66 12.76
CA ARG A 41 -23.21 -0.37 13.05
C ARG A 41 -21.82 0.23 12.94
N LEU A 42 -20.88 -0.26 13.74
CA LEU A 42 -19.47 0.06 13.51
C LEU A 42 -19.03 -0.58 12.21
N ARG A 43 -18.09 0.07 11.52
CA ARG A 43 -17.56 -0.38 10.24
C ARG A 43 -16.05 -0.21 10.21
N ILE A 44 -15.36 -1.24 9.77
CA ILE A 44 -13.95 -1.15 9.40
C ILE A 44 -13.88 -1.01 7.88
N SER A 45 -13.07 -0.08 7.39
CA SER A 45 -12.94 0.11 5.95
C SER A 45 -12.13 -1.05 5.33
N SER A 46 -12.48 -1.50 4.12
CA SER A 46 -11.86 -2.68 3.49
C SER A 46 -10.40 -2.41 3.17
N GLN A 47 -10.06 -1.16 2.84
CA GLN A 47 -8.67 -0.71 2.69
C GLN A 47 -7.87 -0.79 4.00
N SER A 48 -8.51 -0.58 5.16
CA SER A 48 -7.84 -0.67 6.47
C SER A 48 -7.41 -2.10 6.75
N ILE A 49 -8.31 -3.07 6.56
CA ILE A 49 -7.98 -4.49 6.78
C ILE A 49 -7.02 -5.02 5.71
N LYS A 50 -7.18 -4.64 4.43
CA LYS A 50 -6.23 -5.03 3.37
C LYS A 50 -4.82 -4.54 3.66
N ARG A 51 -4.68 -3.30 4.15
CA ARG A 51 -3.37 -2.76 4.56
C ARG A 51 -2.83 -3.51 5.78
N ALA A 52 -3.65 -3.75 6.79
CA ALA A 52 -3.25 -4.49 7.98
C ALA A 52 -2.76 -5.91 7.65
N TRP A 53 -3.41 -6.61 6.71
CA TRP A 53 -2.92 -7.92 6.24
C TRP A 53 -1.59 -7.80 5.50
N ARG A 54 -1.47 -6.88 4.53
CA ARG A 54 -0.22 -6.68 3.76
C ARG A 54 0.99 -6.33 4.62
N GLU A 55 0.78 -5.61 5.72
CA GLU A 55 1.84 -5.19 6.64
C GLU A 55 2.04 -6.16 7.81
N SER A 56 1.28 -7.25 7.86
CA SER A 56 1.44 -8.26 8.91
C SER A 56 2.66 -9.15 8.65
N GLU A 57 3.34 -9.55 9.72
CA GLU A 57 4.46 -10.50 9.67
C GLU A 57 4.04 -11.80 8.97
N TYR A 58 2.86 -12.34 9.28
CA TYR A 58 2.34 -13.54 8.62
C TYR A 58 2.25 -13.43 7.10
N PHE A 59 1.86 -12.27 6.58
CA PHE A 59 1.77 -12.04 5.15
C PHE A 59 3.16 -11.89 4.53
N SER A 60 4.05 -11.14 5.20
CA SER A 60 5.43 -10.95 4.76
C SER A 60 6.23 -12.27 4.76
N ASP A 61 6.07 -13.09 5.80
CA ASP A 61 6.78 -14.36 5.97
C ASP A 61 6.30 -15.40 4.96
N ALA A 62 4.98 -15.49 4.75
CA ALA A 62 4.42 -16.45 3.80
C ALA A 62 4.72 -16.10 2.34
N LEU A 63 4.96 -14.83 2.03
CA LEU A 63 5.06 -14.31 0.66
C LEU A 63 6.39 -13.57 0.44
N SER A 64 7.44 -13.93 1.18
CA SER A 64 8.72 -13.23 1.20
C SER A 64 9.28 -13.00 -0.21
N GLY A 65 9.39 -11.72 -0.60
CA GLY A 65 9.86 -11.32 -1.94
C GLY A 65 8.77 -11.15 -2.99
N HIS A 66 7.50 -11.39 -2.67
CA HIS A 66 6.35 -11.30 -3.58
C HIS A 66 5.29 -10.29 -3.09
N VAL A 67 5.75 -9.17 -2.53
CA VAL A 67 4.89 -8.09 -2.02
C VAL A 67 5.38 -6.75 -2.56
N GLY A 68 4.50 -6.07 -3.30
CA GLY A 68 4.84 -4.81 -3.94
C GLY A 68 4.89 -3.62 -2.98
N TYR A 69 5.62 -2.57 -3.37
CA TYR A 69 5.69 -1.31 -2.64
C TYR A 69 4.67 -0.30 -3.14
N ARG A 70 3.96 0.35 -2.21
CA ARG A 70 3.06 1.48 -2.52
C ARG A 70 3.73 2.79 -2.16
N THR A 71 4.06 3.60 -3.15
CA THR A 71 4.83 4.84 -2.90
C THR A 71 4.47 5.95 -3.90
N LYS A 72 4.71 7.20 -3.49
CA LYS A 72 4.79 8.35 -4.42
C LYS A 72 6.23 8.77 -4.71
N LEU A 73 7.20 8.09 -4.09
CA LEU A 73 8.60 8.48 -4.03
C LEU A 73 9.48 7.70 -5.02
N LEU A 74 8.88 6.94 -5.96
CA LEU A 74 9.65 6.11 -6.89
C LEU A 74 10.73 6.92 -7.63
N GLY A 75 10.40 8.12 -8.12
CA GLY A 75 11.38 8.98 -8.77
C GLY A 75 12.52 9.43 -7.85
N GLU A 76 12.23 9.77 -6.58
CA GLU A 76 13.29 10.10 -5.61
C GLU A 76 14.18 8.90 -5.29
N LEU A 77 13.60 7.69 -5.22
CA LEU A 77 14.35 6.46 -4.99
C LEU A 77 15.24 6.10 -6.19
N VAL A 78 14.74 6.27 -7.42
CA VAL A 78 15.54 6.09 -8.64
C VAL A 78 16.66 7.14 -8.72
N LYS A 79 16.38 8.41 -8.41
CA LYS A 79 17.41 9.45 -8.33
C LYS A 79 18.49 9.07 -7.32
N ARG A 80 18.08 8.62 -6.13
CA ARG A 80 19.01 8.17 -5.10
C ARG A 80 19.89 7.04 -5.61
N ALA A 81 19.30 6.02 -6.23
CA ALA A 81 20.03 4.88 -6.80
C ALA A 81 21.05 5.32 -7.85
N LEU A 82 20.69 6.24 -8.75
CA LEU A 82 21.59 6.77 -9.78
C LEU A 82 22.75 7.61 -9.21
N VAL A 83 22.48 8.47 -8.22
CA VAL A 83 23.50 9.34 -7.61
C VAL A 83 24.48 8.54 -6.75
N SER A 84 23.98 7.60 -5.95
CA SER A 84 24.84 6.76 -5.10
C SER A 84 25.47 5.59 -5.87
N GLY A 85 24.95 5.26 -7.05
CA GLY A 85 25.31 4.05 -7.80
C GLY A 85 24.79 2.77 -7.17
N CYS A 86 23.88 2.83 -6.18
CA CYS A 86 23.30 1.62 -5.59
C CYS A 86 22.15 1.05 -6.42
N THR A 87 21.68 -0.13 -6.04
CA THR A 87 20.44 -0.66 -6.60
C THR A 87 19.23 0.12 -6.07
N LEU A 88 18.17 0.21 -6.85
CA LEU A 88 16.84 0.63 -6.42
C LEU A 88 16.34 -0.24 -5.28
N SER A 89 16.58 -1.57 -5.34
CA SER A 89 16.29 -2.48 -4.24
C SER A 89 16.91 -2.02 -2.92
N ASP A 90 18.20 -1.68 -2.91
CA ASP A 90 18.90 -1.09 -1.75
C ASP A 90 18.28 0.26 -1.34
N ALA A 91 17.95 1.11 -2.31
CA ALA A 91 17.35 2.41 -2.04
C ALA A 91 15.99 2.30 -1.32
N PHE A 92 15.17 1.28 -1.64
CA PHE A 92 13.89 1.01 -0.97
C PHE A 92 14.06 0.65 0.51
N ILE A 93 15.13 -0.04 0.87
CA ILE A 93 15.44 -0.42 2.26
C ILE A 93 16.38 0.57 2.96
N GLY A 94 16.74 1.67 2.29
CA GLY A 94 17.55 2.74 2.84
C GLY A 94 19.06 2.47 2.83
N LEU A 95 19.51 1.38 2.20
CA LEU A 95 20.92 1.08 1.97
C LEU A 95 21.46 1.88 0.77
N SER A 96 22.78 1.96 0.68
CA SER A 96 23.49 2.71 -0.36
C SER A 96 24.78 1.98 -0.75
N ASN A 97 24.68 0.71 -1.14
CA ASN A 97 25.83 -0.08 -1.57
C ASN A 97 26.10 0.17 -3.07
N PRO A 98 27.18 0.87 -3.45
CA PRO A 98 27.42 1.21 -4.84
C PRO A 98 27.81 -0.04 -5.66
N VAL A 99 27.05 -0.30 -6.72
CA VAL A 99 27.27 -1.40 -7.69
C VAL A 99 27.48 -0.85 -9.11
N ASN A 100 26.87 0.29 -9.41
CA ASN A 100 26.94 1.01 -10.68
C ASN A 100 27.80 2.27 -10.53
N PRO A 101 28.38 2.80 -11.63
CA PRO A 101 29.08 4.07 -11.59
C PRO A 101 28.11 5.20 -11.17
N PRO A 102 28.45 6.03 -10.17
CA PRO A 102 27.59 7.11 -9.72
C PRO A 102 27.48 8.19 -10.80
N MET A 103 26.33 8.85 -10.84
CA MET A 103 26.01 9.87 -11.82
C MET A 103 25.88 11.26 -11.20
N ASP A 104 26.02 12.29 -12.02
CA ASP A 104 25.74 13.65 -11.59
C ASP A 104 24.25 13.85 -11.29
N GLU A 105 23.96 14.71 -10.31
CA GLU A 105 22.60 14.90 -9.81
C GLU A 105 21.65 15.44 -10.89
N LYS A 106 22.12 16.28 -11.81
CA LYS A 106 21.27 16.87 -12.85
C LYS A 106 20.79 15.80 -13.83
N THR A 107 21.70 14.96 -14.31
CA THR A 107 21.38 13.83 -15.19
C THR A 107 20.49 12.83 -14.46
N ALA A 108 20.80 12.51 -13.19
CA ALA A 108 20.00 11.59 -12.39
C ALA A 108 18.55 12.06 -12.21
N ILE A 109 18.30 13.36 -12.00
CA ILE A 109 16.95 13.93 -11.91
C ILE A 109 16.17 13.72 -13.22
N MET A 110 16.80 14.01 -14.37
CA MET A 110 16.16 13.83 -15.68
C MET A 110 15.80 12.37 -15.93
N TRP A 111 16.71 11.45 -15.62
CA TRP A 111 16.51 10.01 -15.85
C TRP A 111 15.46 9.43 -14.91
N ALA A 112 15.51 9.82 -13.63
CA ALA A 112 14.51 9.43 -12.65
C ALA A 112 13.11 9.94 -13.01
N HIS A 113 12.99 11.16 -13.57
CA HIS A 113 11.72 11.67 -14.08
C HIS A 113 11.17 10.79 -15.19
N LEU A 114 11.99 10.44 -16.18
CA LEU A 114 11.57 9.59 -17.30
C LEU A 114 11.08 8.22 -16.84
N ILE A 115 11.83 7.56 -15.95
CA ILE A 115 11.49 6.23 -15.43
C ILE A 115 10.22 6.29 -14.57
N ALA A 116 10.13 7.24 -13.63
CA ALA A 116 8.97 7.35 -12.75
C ALA A 116 7.68 7.69 -13.51
N ASN A 117 7.80 8.48 -14.59
CA ASN A 117 6.66 8.87 -15.43
C ASN A 117 6.07 7.71 -16.24
N VAL A 118 6.74 6.55 -16.32
CA VAL A 118 6.16 5.31 -16.87
C VAL A 118 5.11 4.72 -15.92
N PHE A 119 5.28 4.90 -14.60
CA PHE A 119 4.39 4.33 -13.58
C PHE A 119 3.22 5.26 -13.23
N ALA A 120 3.49 6.56 -13.11
CA ALA A 120 2.48 7.58 -12.92
C ALA A 120 3.03 8.96 -13.27
N LYS A 121 2.13 9.86 -13.64
CA LYS A 121 2.47 11.25 -13.95
C LYS A 121 3.27 11.92 -12.82
N VAL A 122 4.43 12.47 -13.18
CA VAL A 122 5.32 13.24 -12.30
C VAL A 122 5.36 14.70 -12.74
N LYS A 123 4.97 15.61 -11.85
CA LYS A 123 5.04 17.06 -12.09
C LYS A 123 6.38 17.61 -11.63
N THR A 124 7.00 18.43 -12.47
CA THR A 124 8.28 19.10 -12.18
C THR A 124 8.21 20.06 -10.97
N THR A 125 7.02 20.56 -10.62
CA THR A 125 6.82 21.49 -9.49
C THR A 125 6.95 20.84 -8.11
N ASP A 126 6.67 19.54 -8.01
CA ASP A 126 6.61 18.80 -6.74
C ASP A 126 7.85 17.92 -6.50
N GLY A 127 8.94 18.18 -7.24
CA GLY A 127 10.13 17.33 -7.27
C GLY A 127 9.91 16.07 -8.12
N LEU A 128 10.43 14.93 -7.67
CA LEU A 128 10.27 13.64 -8.35
C LEU A 128 9.13 12.78 -7.77
N LYS A 129 8.18 13.42 -7.09
CA LYS A 129 7.01 12.74 -6.53
C LYS A 129 5.91 12.57 -7.57
N SER A 130 5.34 11.38 -7.65
CA SER A 130 4.19 11.13 -8.53
C SER A 130 2.91 11.75 -7.95
N GLU A 131 2.01 12.21 -8.83
CA GLU A 131 0.70 12.75 -8.41
C GLU A 131 -0.14 11.68 -7.68
N GLN A 132 -0.10 10.46 -8.22
CA GLN A 132 -0.85 9.31 -7.75
C GLN A 132 0.07 8.32 -7.03
N LEU A 133 -0.51 7.54 -6.13
CA LEU A 133 0.21 6.44 -5.47
C LEU A 133 0.44 5.32 -6.48
N VAL A 134 1.69 4.92 -6.67
CA VAL A 134 2.03 3.77 -7.53
C VAL A 134 2.22 2.53 -6.67
N HIS A 135 1.79 1.38 -7.20
CA HIS A 135 2.04 0.06 -6.60
C HIS A 135 3.04 -0.67 -7.49
N VAL A 136 4.30 -0.60 -7.10
CA VAL A 136 5.45 -1.14 -7.84
C VAL A 136 5.71 -2.54 -7.36
N SER A 137 5.84 -3.48 -8.30
CA SER A 137 6.13 -4.87 -7.96
C SER A 137 7.61 -5.14 -7.73
N HIS A 138 7.94 -6.25 -7.07
CA HIS A 138 9.33 -6.67 -6.89
C HIS A 138 10.04 -6.91 -8.23
N ASP A 139 9.38 -7.58 -9.17
CA ASP A 139 9.94 -7.82 -10.52
C ASP A 139 10.20 -6.53 -11.29
N GLU A 140 9.34 -5.52 -11.13
CA GLU A 140 9.54 -4.21 -11.75
C GLU A 140 10.73 -3.48 -11.12
N ILE A 141 10.95 -3.62 -9.81
CA ILE A 141 12.15 -3.08 -9.14
C ILE A 141 13.41 -3.74 -9.71
N LEU A 142 13.42 -5.07 -9.84
CA LEU A 142 14.54 -5.81 -10.42
C LEU A 142 14.78 -5.45 -11.90
N THR A 143 13.69 -5.23 -12.65
CA THR A 143 13.76 -4.81 -14.05
C THR A 143 14.33 -3.40 -14.17
N ILE A 144 13.91 -2.48 -13.30
CA ILE A 144 14.51 -1.14 -13.20
C ILE A 144 15.98 -1.26 -12.81
N ASP A 145 16.34 -2.09 -11.84
CA ASP A 145 17.74 -2.29 -11.44
C ASP A 145 18.65 -2.74 -12.59
N ALA A 146 18.19 -3.74 -13.35
CA ALA A 146 18.89 -4.20 -14.54
C ALA A 146 19.00 -3.07 -15.58
N TYR A 147 17.93 -2.28 -15.74
CA TYR A 147 17.91 -1.16 -16.67
C TYR A 147 18.88 -0.04 -16.26
N LEU A 148 18.89 0.35 -14.98
CA LEU A 148 19.81 1.35 -14.43
C LEU A 148 21.26 0.93 -14.62
N ALA A 149 21.57 -0.36 -14.44
CA ALA A 149 22.92 -0.88 -14.66
C ALA A 149 23.36 -0.83 -16.15
N GLU A 150 22.43 -1.01 -17.09
CA GLU A 150 22.71 -0.91 -18.52
C GLU A 150 22.98 0.54 -18.94
N ILE A 151 22.07 1.45 -18.61
CA ILE A 151 22.21 2.87 -18.98
C ILE A 151 23.40 3.55 -18.32
N ALA A 152 23.76 3.13 -17.09
CA ALA A 152 24.94 3.66 -16.39
C ALA A 152 26.25 3.20 -17.04
N LYS A 153 26.29 1.99 -17.63
CA LYS A 153 27.46 1.49 -18.38
C LYS A 153 27.58 2.13 -19.75
N GLU A 154 26.47 2.32 -20.45
CA GLU A 154 26.44 2.86 -21.80
C GLU A 154 26.48 4.41 -21.84
N GLY A 155 26.16 5.07 -20.72
CA GLY A 155 26.11 6.53 -20.63
C GLY A 155 24.99 7.15 -21.46
N ARG A 156 23.91 6.40 -21.72
CA ARG A 156 22.77 6.84 -22.55
C ARG A 156 21.55 7.17 -21.72
N ALA A 157 20.76 8.15 -22.17
CA ALA A 157 19.51 8.51 -21.49
C ALA A 157 18.44 7.39 -21.58
N PRO A 158 17.59 7.23 -20.55
CA PRO A 158 16.42 6.37 -20.60
C PRO A 158 15.52 6.72 -21.77
N VAL A 159 15.03 5.71 -22.46
CA VAL A 159 14.05 5.87 -23.53
C VAL A 159 12.69 5.44 -23.01
N LYS A 160 11.68 6.31 -23.17
CA LYS A 160 10.33 6.10 -22.65
C LYS A 160 9.69 4.79 -23.15
N ASP A 161 9.94 4.45 -24.41
CA ASP A 161 9.37 3.29 -25.10
C ASP A 161 10.49 2.34 -25.53
N GLU A 162 11.35 1.94 -24.59
CA GLU A 162 12.38 0.96 -24.91
C GLU A 162 11.74 -0.41 -25.22
N PRO A 163 11.84 -0.93 -26.46
CA PRO A 163 11.05 -2.08 -26.90
C PRO A 163 11.56 -3.42 -26.35
N VAL A 164 12.75 -3.45 -25.73
CA VAL A 164 13.45 -4.70 -25.37
C VAL A 164 13.03 -5.21 -23.98
N LYS A 165 12.71 -4.32 -23.03
CA LYS A 165 12.19 -4.67 -21.69
C LYS A 165 11.19 -3.62 -21.19
N PRO A 166 9.87 -3.91 -21.16
CA PRO A 166 8.93 -2.99 -20.56
C PRO A 166 9.21 -2.90 -19.04
N LEU A 167 9.35 -1.67 -18.53
CA LEU A 167 9.55 -1.43 -17.09
C LEU A 167 8.33 -1.84 -16.25
N LEU A 168 7.15 -1.93 -16.88
CA LEU A 168 5.93 -2.47 -16.29
C LEU A 168 5.81 -3.94 -16.66
N CYS A 169 5.73 -4.79 -15.65
CA CYS A 169 5.65 -6.24 -15.82
C CYS A 169 4.18 -6.69 -15.86
N ASN A 170 3.87 -7.59 -16.77
CA ASN A 170 2.61 -8.34 -16.83
C ASN A 170 2.91 -9.75 -17.39
N PRO A 171 2.64 -10.85 -16.66
CA PRO A 171 2.01 -10.93 -15.34
C PRO A 171 2.87 -10.34 -14.22
N VAL A 172 2.24 -10.09 -13.07
CA VAL A 172 2.92 -9.66 -11.83
C VAL A 172 3.07 -10.87 -10.92
N THR A 173 4.26 -11.12 -10.36
CA THR A 173 4.43 -12.22 -9.39
C THR A 173 4.01 -11.84 -7.98
N ASP A 174 3.82 -10.53 -7.72
CA ASP A 174 3.45 -10.04 -6.40
C ASP A 174 2.00 -10.34 -6.05
N VAL A 175 1.83 -11.08 -4.96
CA VAL A 175 0.55 -11.64 -4.53
C VAL A 175 -0.43 -10.57 -4.08
N ASP A 176 0.07 -9.47 -3.50
CA ASP A 176 -0.79 -8.38 -3.06
C ASP A 176 -1.37 -7.56 -4.22
N ILE A 177 -0.63 -7.41 -5.32
CA ILE A 177 -1.13 -6.82 -6.56
C ILE A 177 -2.12 -7.78 -7.22
N ALA A 178 -1.79 -9.07 -7.31
CA ALA A 178 -2.67 -10.08 -7.91
C ALA A 178 -4.01 -10.21 -7.15
N LEU A 179 -3.98 -10.14 -5.82
CA LEU A 179 -5.19 -10.20 -4.98
C LEU A 179 -5.99 -8.91 -5.02
N PHE A 180 -5.35 -7.74 -4.86
CA PHE A 180 -6.06 -6.48 -4.62
C PHE A 180 -6.13 -5.54 -5.82
N GLY A 181 -5.53 -5.95 -6.93
CA GLY A 181 -5.48 -5.21 -8.18
C GLY A 181 -4.53 -4.03 -8.14
N ARG A 182 -4.27 -3.49 -9.32
CA ARG A 182 -3.49 -2.27 -9.55
C ARG A 182 -4.06 -1.53 -10.74
N MET A 183 -4.18 -0.21 -10.61
CA MET A 183 -4.58 0.67 -11.69
C MET A 183 -3.38 1.54 -12.11
N ILE A 184 -3.09 1.57 -13.40
CA ILE A 184 -2.10 2.46 -14.02
C ILE A 184 -2.84 3.32 -15.05
N ALA A 185 -2.98 4.61 -14.76
CA ALA A 185 -3.82 5.51 -15.57
C ALA A 185 -3.38 5.61 -17.02
N ASP A 186 -2.06 5.67 -17.27
CA ASP A 186 -1.49 5.87 -18.59
C ASP A 186 -1.29 4.55 -19.38
N SER A 187 -1.51 3.39 -18.75
CA SER A 187 -1.45 2.07 -19.41
C SER A 187 -2.48 1.12 -18.83
N SER A 188 -3.66 1.07 -19.46
CA SER A 188 -4.73 0.12 -19.09
C SER A 188 -4.28 -1.35 -19.24
N LYS A 189 -3.35 -1.64 -20.15
CA LYS A 189 -2.81 -3.00 -20.38
C LYS A 189 -1.96 -3.53 -19.22
N ASN A 190 -1.39 -2.63 -18.42
CA ASN A 190 -0.55 -2.97 -17.26
C ASN A 190 -1.33 -2.86 -15.93
N SER A 191 -2.62 -2.52 -16.01
CA SER A 191 -3.53 -2.58 -14.88
C SER A 191 -3.90 -4.05 -14.61
N VAL A 192 -3.94 -4.41 -13.34
CA VAL A 192 -4.23 -5.77 -12.88
C VAL A 192 -5.60 -5.76 -12.20
N GLU A 193 -6.50 -6.61 -12.67
CA GLU A 193 -7.81 -6.79 -12.04
C GLU A 193 -7.67 -7.52 -10.71
N ALA A 194 -8.39 -7.07 -9.68
CA ALA A 194 -8.29 -7.67 -8.35
C ALA A 194 -8.97 -9.05 -8.30
N ALA A 195 -8.21 -10.09 -7.96
CA ALA A 195 -8.77 -11.43 -7.77
C ALA A 195 -9.61 -11.59 -6.49
N ALA A 196 -9.44 -10.69 -5.51
CA ALA A 196 -10.12 -10.75 -4.22
C ALA A 196 -11.07 -9.56 -3.98
N GLN A 197 -12.34 -9.88 -3.70
CA GLN A 197 -13.33 -8.94 -3.20
C GLN A 197 -13.34 -8.97 -1.67
N VAL A 198 -13.06 -7.83 -1.05
CA VAL A 198 -13.02 -7.68 0.40
C VAL A 198 -14.11 -6.70 0.81
N ALA A 199 -15.13 -7.18 1.52
CA ALA A 199 -16.19 -6.33 2.05
C ALA A 199 -15.68 -5.45 3.20
N HIS A 200 -16.41 -4.37 3.50
CA HIS A 200 -16.22 -3.62 4.73
C HIS A 200 -16.74 -4.43 5.92
N PRO A 201 -15.90 -4.84 6.89
CA PRO A 201 -16.42 -5.49 8.09
C PRO A 201 -17.36 -4.55 8.84
N SER A 202 -18.45 -5.10 9.36
CA SER A 202 -19.41 -4.35 10.17
C SER A 202 -19.93 -5.17 11.33
N THR A 203 -20.38 -4.52 12.40
CA THR A 203 -20.92 -5.26 13.55
C THR A 203 -22.21 -5.98 13.20
N ILE A 204 -22.41 -7.18 13.74
CA ILE A 204 -23.65 -7.96 13.49
C ILE A 204 -24.84 -7.48 14.31
N HIS A 205 -24.62 -6.59 15.28
CA HIS A 205 -25.63 -5.93 16.09
C HIS A 205 -25.53 -4.40 15.97
N PRO A 206 -26.61 -3.66 16.29
CA PRO A 206 -26.55 -2.21 16.46
C PRO A 206 -25.49 -1.81 17.49
N VAL A 207 -24.88 -0.65 17.30
CA VAL A 207 -23.89 -0.11 18.24
C VAL A 207 -24.17 1.38 18.48
N VAL A 208 -23.99 1.79 19.73
CA VAL A 208 -23.89 3.18 20.16
C VAL A 208 -22.40 3.48 20.33
N VAL A 209 -21.95 4.60 19.76
CA VAL A 209 -20.58 5.08 19.96
C VAL A 209 -20.55 5.76 21.33
N GLU A 210 -19.53 5.44 22.13
CA GLU A 210 -19.38 5.93 23.49
C GLU A 210 -18.30 7.03 23.53
N ASP A 211 -18.59 8.09 24.26
CA ASP A 211 -17.67 9.20 24.52
C ASP A 211 -16.80 8.90 25.73
N ASP A 212 -15.49 9.01 25.56
CA ASP A 212 -14.49 8.92 26.61
C ASP A 212 -13.86 10.30 26.83
N TYR A 213 -14.08 10.84 28.03
CA TYR A 213 -13.52 12.11 28.47
C TYR A 213 -12.19 11.86 29.15
N PHE A 214 -11.11 12.37 28.59
CA PHE A 214 -9.77 12.20 29.14
C PHE A 214 -9.11 13.53 29.44
N THR A 215 -8.23 13.52 30.43
CA THR A 215 -7.43 14.68 30.81
C THR A 215 -5.94 14.39 30.66
N ALA A 216 -5.15 15.41 30.31
CA ALA A 216 -3.70 15.35 30.44
C ALA A 216 -3.30 16.21 31.64
N VAL A 217 -2.62 15.60 32.61
CA VAL A 217 -2.15 16.27 33.83
C VAL A 217 -0.77 16.87 33.58
N ASP A 218 -0.53 18.08 34.09
CA ASP A 218 0.79 18.70 34.09
C ASP A 218 1.53 18.37 35.40
N ASP A 219 2.54 17.51 35.31
CA ASP A 219 3.30 17.02 36.47
C ASP A 219 4.11 18.12 37.20
N LEU A 220 4.43 19.23 36.54
CA LEU A 220 5.26 20.31 37.09
C LEU A 220 4.44 21.49 37.62
N ASN A 221 3.19 21.62 37.20
CA ASN A 221 2.29 22.66 37.71
C ASN A 221 1.62 22.22 39.04
N LYS A 222 2.37 22.35 40.14
CA LYS A 222 1.96 21.93 41.50
C LYS A 222 1.29 23.02 42.34
N SER A 223 0.91 24.15 41.74
CA SER A 223 0.23 25.22 42.49
C SER A 223 -1.15 24.73 42.97
N GLU A 224 -1.46 24.86 44.26
CA GLU A 224 -2.70 24.34 44.88
C GLU A 224 -3.99 24.95 44.27
N GLU A 225 -3.91 26.13 43.65
CA GLU A 225 -5.04 26.79 42.97
C GLU A 225 -5.28 26.31 41.53
N ILE A 226 -4.30 25.66 40.88
CA ILE A 226 -4.36 25.21 39.48
C ILE A 226 -3.82 23.78 39.34
N ALA A 227 -4.05 22.93 40.33
CA ALA A 227 -3.91 21.48 40.18
C ALA A 227 -5.06 20.92 39.32
N GLY A 228 -5.14 21.40 38.08
CA GLY A 228 -6.19 21.09 37.11
C GLY A 228 -5.61 20.46 35.86
N ALA A 229 -6.42 19.65 35.18
CA ALA A 229 -6.09 19.05 33.89
C ALA A 229 -5.56 20.13 32.90
N GLY A 230 -4.30 19.99 32.47
CA GLY A 230 -3.68 20.87 31.47
C GLY A 230 -4.34 20.77 30.09
N HIS A 231 -5.10 19.70 29.86
CA HIS A 231 -5.95 19.52 28.68
C HIS A 231 -7.16 18.63 29.03
N LEU A 232 -8.32 18.92 28.43
CA LEU A 232 -9.50 18.05 28.41
C LEU A 232 -9.81 17.71 26.95
N GLY A 233 -9.89 16.42 26.65
CA GLY A 233 -10.22 15.90 25.33
C GLY A 233 -11.37 14.90 25.38
N VAL A 234 -11.98 14.66 24.22
CA VAL A 234 -12.98 13.61 24.02
C VAL A 234 -12.50 12.69 22.91
N SER A 235 -12.58 11.39 23.14
CA SER A 235 -12.39 10.36 22.13
C SER A 235 -13.60 9.45 22.08
N GLU A 236 -13.95 9.01 20.88
CA GLU A 236 -15.09 8.13 20.67
C GLU A 236 -14.62 6.69 20.45
N TYR A 237 -15.31 5.73 21.06
CA TYR A 237 -15.02 4.30 20.98
C TYR A 237 -16.28 3.47 20.73
N GLY A 238 -16.07 2.21 20.37
CA GLY A 238 -17.15 1.23 20.42
C GLY A 238 -16.63 -0.19 20.51
N ALA A 239 -17.51 -1.11 20.88
CA ALA A 239 -17.23 -2.54 20.97
C ALA A 239 -18.23 -3.32 20.12
N GLY A 240 -17.82 -4.51 19.69
CA GLY A 240 -18.78 -5.41 19.04
C GLY A 240 -18.17 -6.58 18.31
N VAL A 241 -19.07 -7.43 17.82
CA VAL A 241 -18.73 -8.59 16.98
C VAL A 241 -18.85 -8.20 15.51
N PHE A 242 -17.73 -8.19 14.80
CA PHE A 242 -17.64 -7.79 13.39
C PHE A 242 -17.74 -9.00 12.48
N TYR A 243 -18.58 -8.90 11.45
CA TYR A 243 -18.63 -9.83 10.35
C TYR A 243 -17.71 -9.38 9.21
N THR A 244 -16.76 -10.22 8.85
CA THR A 244 -15.83 -10.02 7.72
C THR A 244 -16.17 -11.02 6.62
N TYR A 245 -16.25 -10.52 5.39
CA TYR A 245 -16.46 -11.33 4.20
C TYR A 245 -15.38 -11.06 3.14
N VAL A 246 -14.81 -12.13 2.61
CA VAL A 246 -13.84 -12.11 1.51
C VAL A 246 -14.24 -13.16 0.48
N CYS A 247 -14.18 -12.82 -0.80
CA CYS A 247 -14.37 -13.76 -1.91
C CYS A 247 -13.15 -13.69 -2.83
N VAL A 248 -12.49 -14.82 -3.05
CA VAL A 248 -11.31 -14.94 -3.92
C VAL A 248 -11.68 -15.73 -5.16
N ASN A 249 -11.53 -15.12 -6.33
CA ASN A 249 -11.61 -15.78 -7.62
C ASN A 249 -10.29 -16.50 -7.91
N ARG A 250 -10.29 -17.83 -7.80
CA ARG A 250 -9.07 -18.65 -7.94
C ARG A 250 -8.52 -18.66 -9.35
N GLU A 251 -9.39 -18.68 -10.36
CA GLU A 251 -8.97 -18.68 -11.77
C GLU A 251 -8.26 -17.37 -12.11
N LEU A 252 -8.85 -16.24 -11.73
CA LEU A 252 -8.25 -14.92 -11.95
C LEU A 252 -6.97 -14.74 -11.14
N LEU A 253 -6.90 -15.29 -9.93
CA LEU A 253 -5.67 -15.24 -9.12
C LEU A 253 -4.53 -16.01 -9.81
N ILE A 254 -4.81 -17.20 -10.35
CA ILE A 254 -3.84 -18.00 -11.09
C ILE A 254 -3.39 -17.25 -12.36
N GLU A 255 -4.33 -16.67 -13.11
CA GLU A 255 -4.03 -15.87 -14.29
C GLU A 255 -3.13 -14.66 -13.97
N ASN A 256 -3.48 -13.91 -12.90
CA ASN A 256 -2.70 -12.76 -12.47
C ASN A 256 -1.25 -13.11 -12.09
N LEU A 257 -1.03 -14.32 -11.56
CA LEU A 257 0.28 -14.84 -11.16
C LEU A 257 1.05 -15.53 -12.30
N GLY A 258 0.48 -15.59 -13.51
CA GLY A 258 1.15 -16.12 -14.70
C GLY A 258 0.91 -17.61 -15.01
N GLY A 259 -0.02 -18.28 -14.31
CA GLY A 259 -0.43 -19.67 -14.59
C GLY A 259 0.17 -20.73 -13.69
#